data_AF-A0A0R1L964-F1
#
_entry.id   AF-A0A0R1L964-F1
#
_cell.length_a   1.000
_cell.length_b   1.000
_cell.length_c   1.000
_cell.angle_alpha   90.00
_cell.angle_beta   90.00
_cell.angle_gamma   90.00
#
_symmetry.space_group_name_H-M   'P 1'
#
loop_
_entity.id
_entity.type
_entity.pdbx_description
1 polymer ?
#
loop_
_entity_poly.entity_id
_entity_poly.type
_entity_poly.pdbx_seq_one_letter_code
_entity_poly.pdbx_strand_id
1 'polypeptide(L)'
;MAVIFGIQLTALPADASASASTTTPKALRGTWFEYRGEGKFNIIKITTHSFTTNGKSYTPSKKSDRKLQVSKWGSWYLFNKSKSSSKDLGQYKATKQLIGGSYKRVLIKYRGIGTYHVFPSHKYEHKYSYKVLD
;
A
#
# COMPACT_ATOMS: atom_id res chain seq x y z
N MET A 1 48.68 -13.65 -34.18
CA MET A 1 47.61 -12.67 -34.46
C MET A 1 46.50 -12.88 -33.45
N ALA A 2 46.18 -11.89 -32.63
CA ALA A 2 45.14 -11.96 -31.61
C ALA A 2 43.88 -11.26 -32.14
N VAL A 3 42.76 -11.99 -32.20
CA VAL A 3 41.45 -11.41 -32.58
C VAL A 3 40.70 -11.12 -31.28
N ILE A 4 40.48 -9.83 -31.02
CA ILE A 4 39.81 -9.31 -29.82
C ILE A 4 38.29 -9.41 -30.05
N PHE A 5 37.61 -10.22 -29.26
CA PHE A 5 36.14 -10.22 -29.20
C PHE A 5 35.66 -9.00 -28.40
N GLY A 6 35.13 -8.00 -29.09
CA GLY A 6 34.47 -6.85 -28.47
C GLY A 6 33.14 -7.28 -27.86
N ILE A 7 33.07 -7.35 -26.53
CA ILE A 7 31.81 -7.56 -25.82
C ILE A 7 31.07 -6.22 -25.80
N GLN A 8 30.03 -6.08 -26.62
CA GLN A 8 29.13 -4.94 -26.50
C GLN A 8 28.35 -5.06 -25.19
N LEU A 9 28.69 -4.19 -24.24
CA LEU A 9 27.96 -4.01 -23.00
C LEU A 9 26.62 -3.32 -23.34
N THR A 10 25.58 -4.11 -23.60
CA THR A 10 24.21 -3.58 -23.70
C THR A 10 23.86 -2.96 -22.36
N ALA A 11 23.83 -1.62 -22.30
CA ALA A 11 23.38 -0.89 -21.13
C ALA A 11 21.95 -1.35 -20.78
N LEU A 12 21.82 -1.96 -19.60
CA LEU A 12 20.50 -2.27 -19.02
C LEU A 12 19.69 -0.97 -18.96
N PRO A 13 18.40 -0.99 -19.30
CA PRO A 13 17.57 0.21 -19.22
C PRO A 13 17.62 0.73 -17.79
N ALA A 14 18.04 1.99 -17.65
CA ALA A 14 18.10 2.68 -16.37
C ALA A 14 16.76 2.49 -15.64
N ASP A 15 16.82 1.95 -14.43
CA ASP A 15 15.69 1.84 -13.52
C ASP A 15 14.99 3.20 -13.46
N ALA A 16 13.82 3.29 -14.11
CA ALA A 16 12.95 4.43 -14.00
C ALA A 16 12.56 4.54 -12.53
N SER A 17 13.30 5.36 -11.78
CA SER A 17 13.00 5.70 -10.40
C SER A 17 11.62 6.32 -10.38
N ALA A 18 10.62 5.50 -10.07
CA ALA A 18 9.23 5.92 -9.97
C ALA A 18 9.17 7.10 -9.01
N SER A 19 8.98 8.30 -9.56
CA SER A 19 9.05 9.54 -8.79
C SER A 19 8.01 9.47 -7.67
N ALA A 20 8.49 9.55 -6.43
CA ALA A 20 7.61 9.50 -5.27
C ALA A 20 6.69 10.72 -5.28
N SER A 21 5.38 10.49 -5.38
CA SER A 21 4.36 11.53 -5.34
C SER A 21 3.99 11.88 -3.91
N THR A 22 3.68 13.15 -3.67
CA THR A 22 3.10 13.66 -2.42
C THR A 22 1.57 13.59 -2.41
N THR A 23 0.97 13.11 -3.50
CA THR A 23 -0.47 13.00 -3.68
C THR A 23 -0.90 11.55 -3.72
N THR A 24 -1.92 11.20 -2.94
CA THR A 24 -2.45 9.83 -2.91
C THR A 24 -3.32 9.55 -4.15
N PRO A 25 -3.34 8.31 -4.68
CA PRO A 25 -4.16 7.95 -5.82
C PRO A 25 -5.64 8.04 -5.49
N LYS A 26 -6.44 8.62 -6.40
CA LYS A 26 -7.89 8.78 -6.22
C LYS A 26 -8.59 7.47 -5.87
N ALA A 27 -8.15 6.35 -6.46
CA ALA A 27 -8.70 5.01 -6.22
C ALA A 27 -8.54 4.52 -4.76
N LEU A 28 -7.55 5.01 -4.02
CA LEU A 28 -7.31 4.62 -2.63
C LEU A 28 -7.95 5.57 -1.61
N ARG A 29 -8.38 6.76 -2.04
CA ARG A 29 -8.99 7.76 -1.15
C ARG A 29 -10.30 7.25 -0.57
N GLY A 30 -10.51 7.53 0.72
CA GLY A 30 -11.66 7.07 1.49
C GLY A 30 -11.31 6.77 2.95
N THR A 31 -12.30 6.29 3.69
CA THR A 31 -12.14 5.73 5.03
C THR A 31 -12.35 4.23 4.96
N TRP A 32 -11.48 3.48 5.60
CA TRP A 32 -11.41 2.02 5.51
C TRP A 32 -11.32 1.42 6.90
N PHE A 33 -12.03 0.32 7.12
CA PHE A 33 -12.24 -0.25 8.44
C PHE A 33 -11.79 -1.71 8.46
N GLU A 34 -11.04 -2.13 9.47
CA GLU A 34 -10.80 -3.54 9.75
C GLU A 34 -11.29 -3.84 11.16
N TYR A 35 -12.19 -4.82 11.29
CA TYR A 35 -12.65 -5.27 12.59
C TYR A 35 -11.56 -5.99 13.38
N ARG A 36 -11.42 -5.65 14.66
CA ARG A 36 -10.41 -6.20 15.57
C ARG A 36 -11.02 -7.01 16.72
N GLY A 37 -12.34 -7.20 16.74
CA GLY A 37 -13.07 -7.83 17.85
C GLY A 37 -13.63 -6.79 18.82
N GLU A 38 -14.61 -7.19 19.63
CA GLU A 38 -15.18 -6.38 20.73
C GLU A 38 -15.67 -4.98 20.30
N GLY A 39 -16.27 -4.86 19.11
CA GLY A 39 -16.71 -3.55 18.58
C GLY A 39 -15.57 -2.59 18.20
N LYS A 40 -14.30 -3.03 18.22
CA LYS A 40 -13.13 -2.21 17.90
C LYS A 40 -12.73 -2.35 16.44
N PHE A 41 -12.26 -1.24 15.87
CA PHE A 41 -11.86 -1.15 14.47
C PHE A 41 -10.51 -0.46 14.31
N ASN A 42 -9.65 -1.05 13.47
CA ASN A 42 -8.57 -0.31 12.85
C ASN A 42 -9.15 0.58 11.75
N ILE A 43 -8.77 1.84 11.72
CA ILE A 43 -9.26 2.80 10.74
C ILE A 43 -8.08 3.35 9.93
N ILE A 44 -8.21 3.29 8.62
CA ILE A 44 -7.32 3.96 7.67
C ILE A 44 -8.12 5.06 6.97
N LYS A 45 -7.61 6.29 6.99
CA LYS A 45 -8.19 7.41 6.24
C LYS A 45 -7.16 7.92 5.23
N ILE A 46 -7.52 7.92 3.95
CA ILE A 46 -6.65 8.37 2.85
C ILE A 46 -7.34 9.55 2.17
N THR A 47 -6.70 10.71 2.20
CA THR A 47 -7.11 11.91 1.46
C THR A 47 -6.06 12.26 0.41
N THR A 48 -6.31 13.26 -0.43
CA THR A 48 -5.37 13.72 -1.46
C THR A 48 -3.95 13.91 -0.93
N HIS A 49 -3.79 14.45 0.27
CA HIS A 49 -2.48 14.77 0.86
C HIS A 49 -2.30 14.21 2.27
N SER A 50 -3.06 13.18 2.65
CA SER A 50 -2.85 12.52 3.94
C SER A 50 -3.14 11.02 3.89
N PHE A 51 -2.39 10.30 4.71
CA PHE A 51 -2.67 8.92 5.09
C PHE A 51 -2.70 8.88 6.62
N THR A 52 -3.79 8.41 7.22
CA THR A 52 -3.93 8.28 8.66
C THR A 52 -4.22 6.84 9.02
N THR A 53 -3.49 6.26 9.96
CA THR A 53 -3.74 4.90 10.49
C THR A 53 -3.38 4.85 11.96
N ASN A 54 -4.19 4.16 12.77
CA ASN A 54 -3.94 3.97 14.22
C ASN A 54 -3.61 5.30 14.95
N GLY A 55 -4.34 6.38 14.62
CA GLY A 55 -4.12 7.72 15.21
C GLY A 55 -2.89 8.49 14.68
N LYS A 56 -2.04 7.87 13.85
CA LYS A 56 -0.87 8.53 13.25
C LYS A 56 -1.23 9.09 11.87
N SER A 57 -0.87 10.34 11.62
CA SER A 57 -1.08 11.03 10.33
C SER A 57 0.23 11.27 9.60
N TYR A 58 0.21 11.03 8.30
CA TYR A 58 1.32 11.15 7.38
C TYR A 58 0.92 12.15 6.28
N THR A 59 1.70 13.22 6.13
CA THR A 59 1.42 14.30 5.16
C THR A 59 2.71 14.72 4.46
N PRO A 60 2.64 15.36 3.27
CA PRO A 60 3.83 15.81 2.53
C PRO A 60 4.72 16.78 3.30
N SER A 61 4.12 17.58 4.18
CA SER A 61 4.81 18.59 5.00
C SER A 61 5.50 18.03 6.24
N LYS A 62 5.17 16.80 6.67
CA LYS A 62 5.88 16.14 7.78
C LYS A 62 7.29 15.73 7.33
N LYS A 63 8.17 15.54 8.32
CA LYS A 63 9.55 15.11 8.11
C LYS A 63 9.71 13.62 8.43
N SER A 64 10.83 13.04 7.98
CA SER A 64 11.25 11.68 8.29
C SER A 64 10.19 10.63 7.91
N ASP A 65 10.02 9.59 8.73
CA ASP A 65 9.05 8.49 8.61
C ASP A 65 7.59 8.94 8.46
N ARG A 66 7.25 10.13 8.94
CA ARG A 66 5.90 10.71 8.80
C ARG A 66 5.67 11.48 7.50
N LYS A 67 6.71 11.70 6.68
CA LYS A 67 6.58 12.38 5.38
C LYS A 67 5.83 11.49 4.39
N LEU A 68 4.68 11.93 3.92
CA LEU A 68 3.91 11.16 2.94
C LEU A 68 4.66 11.06 1.60
N GLN A 69 4.94 9.84 1.19
CA GLN A 69 5.53 9.52 -0.10
C GLN A 69 4.77 8.33 -0.70
N VAL A 70 4.42 8.43 -1.97
CA VAL A 70 3.67 7.39 -2.68
C VAL A 70 4.42 6.99 -3.94
N SER A 71 4.66 5.70 -4.11
CA SER A 71 5.23 5.13 -5.33
C SER A 71 4.29 4.06 -5.87
N LYS A 72 4.17 3.96 -7.19
CA LYS A 72 3.35 2.95 -7.86
C LYS A 72 4.23 1.77 -8.28
N TRP A 73 3.74 0.55 -8.06
CA TRP A 73 4.40 -0.68 -8.50
C TRP A 73 3.33 -1.64 -9.04
N GLY A 74 3.22 -1.73 -10.37
CA GLY A 74 2.12 -2.42 -11.05
C GLY A 74 0.75 -1.86 -10.60
N SER A 75 -0.12 -2.74 -10.10
CA SER A 75 -1.44 -2.40 -9.56
C SER A 75 -1.43 -1.98 -8.08
N TRP A 76 -0.26 -1.96 -7.44
CA TRP A 76 -0.08 -1.60 -6.03
C TRP A 76 0.51 -0.20 -5.87
N TYR A 77 0.25 0.39 -4.72
CA TYR A 77 0.83 1.65 -4.29
C TYR A 77 1.54 1.46 -2.96
N LEU A 78 2.84 1.74 -2.95
CA LEU A 78 3.67 1.73 -1.77
C LEU A 78 3.64 3.10 -1.10
N PHE A 79 3.34 3.11 0.19
CA PHE A 79 3.35 4.32 1.00
C PHE A 79 4.57 4.32 1.94
N ASN A 80 5.26 5.46 1.99
CA ASN A 80 6.33 5.76 2.93
C ASN A 80 7.39 4.66 3.03
N LYS A 81 8.03 4.31 1.89
CA LYS A 81 9.17 3.39 1.88
C LYS A 81 10.32 4.00 2.70
N SER A 82 10.64 3.36 3.81
CA SER A 82 11.74 3.70 4.70
C SER A 82 12.85 2.65 4.59
N LYS A 83 14.03 2.98 5.12
CA LYS A 83 15.11 1.99 5.29
C LYS A 83 14.78 0.96 6.38
N SER A 84 13.76 1.22 7.21
CA SER A 84 13.32 0.32 8.27
C SER A 84 11.90 -0.14 8.00
N SER A 85 11.72 -1.45 7.78
CA SER A 85 10.42 -2.07 7.48
C SER A 85 9.36 -1.81 8.55
N SER A 86 9.75 -1.58 9.81
CA SER A 86 8.84 -1.23 10.90
C SER A 86 8.23 0.18 10.75
N LYS A 87 8.81 1.02 9.90
CA LYS A 87 8.37 2.40 9.62
C LYS A 87 7.61 2.52 8.29
N ASP A 88 7.58 1.45 7.49
CA ASP A 88 6.85 1.41 6.23
C ASP A 88 5.34 1.34 6.46
N LEU A 89 4.59 2.17 5.75
CA LEU A 89 3.13 2.05 5.77
C LEU A 89 2.65 0.80 5.02
N GLY A 90 3.45 0.33 4.06
CA GLY A 90 3.21 -0.90 3.29
C GLY A 90 2.58 -0.63 1.93
N GLN A 91 2.16 -1.71 1.29
CA GLN A 91 1.64 -1.70 -0.08
C GLN A 91 0.13 -1.88 -0.08
N TYR A 92 -0.56 -1.05 -0.86
CA TYR A 92 -2.00 -0.98 -0.90
C TYR A 92 -2.55 -1.04 -2.32
N LYS A 93 -3.71 -1.69 -2.48
CA LYS A 93 -4.54 -1.58 -3.68
C LYS A 93 -6.01 -1.48 -3.27
N ALA A 94 -6.83 -0.81 -4.07
CA ALA A 94 -8.27 -0.84 -3.90
C ALA A 94 -8.87 -1.80 -4.93
N THR A 95 -9.83 -2.63 -4.50
CA THR A 95 -10.53 -3.58 -5.36
C THR A 95 -11.98 -3.75 -4.90
N LYS A 96 -12.75 -4.58 -5.60
CA LYS A 96 -14.04 -5.08 -5.15
C LYS A 96 -13.88 -6.49 -4.57
N GLN A 97 -14.62 -6.79 -3.52
CA GLN A 97 -14.66 -8.11 -2.90
C GLN A 97 -16.08 -8.44 -2.43
N LEU A 98 -16.48 -9.69 -2.55
CA LEU A 98 -17.78 -10.16 -2.09
C LEU A 98 -17.80 -10.19 -0.55
N ILE A 99 -18.67 -9.38 0.06
CA ILE A 99 -18.84 -9.28 1.52
C ILE A 99 -20.34 -9.26 1.79
N GLY A 100 -20.82 -10.23 2.59
CA GLY A 100 -22.25 -10.35 2.93
C GLY A 100 -23.14 -10.40 1.69
N GLY A 101 -22.79 -11.23 0.71
CA GLY A 101 -23.59 -11.44 -0.51
C GLY A 101 -23.56 -10.32 -1.55
N SER A 102 -22.76 -9.27 -1.36
CA SER A 102 -22.63 -8.20 -2.37
C SER A 102 -21.20 -7.68 -2.52
N TYR A 103 -20.85 -7.21 -3.71
CA TYR A 103 -19.52 -6.67 -3.97
C TYR A 103 -19.34 -5.32 -3.30
N LYS A 104 -18.40 -5.25 -2.36
CA LYS A 104 -18.01 -4.03 -1.65
C LYS A 104 -16.65 -3.57 -2.09
N ARG A 105 -16.44 -2.25 -2.08
CA ARG A 105 -15.13 -1.66 -2.30
C ARG A 105 -14.27 -1.86 -1.05
N VAL A 106 -13.08 -2.38 -1.23
CA VAL A 106 -12.14 -2.70 -0.16
C VAL A 106 -10.75 -2.14 -0.48
N LEU A 107 -10.03 -1.76 0.56
CA LEU A 107 -8.60 -1.49 0.52
C LEU A 107 -7.87 -2.75 1.00
N ILE A 108 -6.97 -3.26 0.18
CA ILE A 108 -6.13 -4.41 0.50
C ILE A 108 -4.75 -3.90 0.89
N LYS A 109 -4.23 -4.34 2.05
CA LYS A 109 -2.85 -4.12 2.47
C LYS A 109 -2.09 -5.45 2.40
N TYR A 110 -0.98 -5.48 1.68
CA TYR A 110 -0.08 -6.63 1.66
C TYR A 110 0.65 -6.77 3.01
N ARG A 111 0.76 -8.00 3.52
CA ARG A 111 1.40 -8.31 4.81
C ARG A 111 2.53 -9.36 4.70
N GLY A 112 3.02 -9.64 3.50
CA GLY A 112 4.02 -10.71 3.25
C GLY A 112 3.35 -12.05 2.89
N ILE A 113 4.16 -13.05 2.54
CA ILE A 113 3.81 -14.44 2.10
C ILE A 113 2.30 -14.70 2.05
N GLY A 114 1.66 -14.33 0.93
CA GLY A 114 0.25 -14.60 0.67
C GLY A 114 -0.78 -13.93 1.59
N THR A 115 -0.39 -13.25 2.67
CA THR A 115 -1.34 -12.67 3.64
C THR A 115 -1.73 -11.24 3.31
N TYR A 116 -3.03 -10.94 3.45
CA TYR A 116 -3.58 -9.63 3.14
C TYR A 116 -4.55 -9.17 4.23
N HIS A 117 -4.44 -7.90 4.61
CA HIS A 117 -5.50 -7.25 5.39
C HIS A 117 -6.52 -6.63 4.43
N VAL A 118 -7.79 -6.83 4.75
CA VAL A 118 -8.91 -6.29 3.97
C VAL A 118 -9.61 -5.24 4.82
N PHE A 119 -9.69 -4.03 4.28
CA PHE A 119 -10.36 -2.92 4.94
C PHE A 119 -11.55 -2.48 4.07
N PRO A 120 -12.79 -2.93 4.36
CA PRO A 120 -13.96 -2.44 3.66
C PRO A 120 -14.22 -0.96 3.90
N SER A 121 -14.96 -0.32 3.00
CA SER A 121 -15.33 1.09 3.13
C SER A 121 -16.45 1.36 4.16
N HIS A 122 -17.02 0.32 4.75
CA HIS A 122 -18.05 0.38 5.79
C HIS A 122 -17.62 -0.43 7.01
N LYS A 123 -18.19 -0.12 8.17
CA LYS A 123 -17.99 -0.93 9.38
C LYS A 123 -18.75 -2.24 9.23
N TYR A 124 -18.06 -3.34 9.45
CA TYR A 124 -18.64 -4.66 9.57
C TYR A 124 -18.03 -5.33 10.80
N GLU A 125 -18.84 -5.95 11.65
CA GLU A 125 -18.37 -6.61 12.88
C GLU A 125 -17.78 -8.01 12.62
N HIS A 126 -17.25 -8.23 11.41
CA HIS A 126 -16.57 -9.45 11.03
C HIS A 126 -15.22 -9.12 10.40
N LYS A 127 -14.22 -9.94 10.70
CA LYS A 127 -12.87 -9.75 10.17
C LYS A 127 -12.73 -10.43 8.80
N TYR A 128 -12.79 -9.63 7.75
CA TYR A 128 -12.58 -10.08 6.36
C TYR A 128 -11.12 -10.15 5.94
N SER A 129 -10.17 -9.97 6.86
CA SER A 129 -8.74 -10.10 6.56
C SER A 129 -8.37 -11.57 6.45
N TYR A 130 -7.91 -11.98 5.27
CA TYR A 130 -7.48 -13.35 5.01
C TYR A 130 -6.00 -13.51 5.37
N LYS A 131 -5.71 -14.45 6.26
CA LYS A 131 -4.49 -15.23 6.05
C LYS A 131 -4.80 -16.09 4.84
N VAL A 132 -4.03 -16.01 3.76
CA VAL A 132 -3.92 -17.21 2.94
C VAL A 132 -3.28 -18.21 3.90
N LEU A 133 -4.09 -19.17 4.35
CA LEU A 133 -3.63 -20.28 5.16
C LEU A 133 -2.76 -21.16 4.28
N ASP A 134 -1.69 -21.63 4.92
CA ASP A 134 -0.72 -22.69 4.59
C ASP A 134 0.17 -22.52 3.35
#